data_AF-A0A7J7T8T1-F1
#
_entry.id   AF-A0A7J7T8T1-F1
#
_cell.length_a   1.000
_cell.length_b   1.000
_cell.length_c   1.000
_cell.angle_alpha   90.00
_cell.angle_beta   90.00
_cell.angle_gamma   90.00
#
_symmetry.space_group_name_H-M   'P 1'
#
loop_
_entity.id
_entity.type
_entity.pdbx_description
1 polymer ?
#
loop_
_entity_poly.entity_id
_entity_poly.type
_entity_poly.pdbx_seq_one_letter_code
_entity_poly.pdbx_strand_id
1 'polypeptide(L)'
;MGRANASILVILDPSQTPYPVSSGGGFNCPETEVTFFFALFASGCLLLRPHAPRLAAMPRKIEEIKDFLLTARRKDAKSVKIKKNKDNVKFKVRCSRYLYTLVITDKEKAEKLKQSLPPGLAVKELK
;
A
#
# COMPACT_ATOMS: atom_id res chain seq x y z
N MET A 1 -51.09 19.25 -33.79
CA MET A 1 -49.68 19.02 -34.14
C MET A 1 -48.83 19.90 -33.24
N GLY A 2 -48.19 19.28 -32.24
CA GLY A 2 -47.61 19.96 -31.08
C GLY A 2 -46.33 20.74 -31.38
N ARG A 3 -46.20 21.88 -30.72
CA ARG A 3 -45.01 22.73 -30.61
C ARG A 3 -44.05 22.10 -29.60
N ALA A 4 -42.78 21.91 -29.94
CA ALA A 4 -41.72 21.67 -28.97
C ALA A 4 -40.75 22.85 -28.99
N ASN A 5 -40.72 23.59 -27.87
CA ASN A 5 -39.81 24.69 -27.62
C ASN A 5 -38.50 24.15 -27.04
N ALA A 6 -37.40 24.63 -27.65
CA ALA A 6 -36.22 25.24 -27.05
C ALA A 6 -35.55 24.64 -25.79
N SER A 7 -34.24 24.50 -25.94
CA SER A 7 -33.20 24.79 -24.94
C SER A 7 -32.95 23.76 -23.85
N ILE A 8 -31.81 23.06 -23.98
CA ILE A 8 -30.65 23.45 -23.17
C ILE A 8 -29.36 23.00 -23.83
N LEU A 9 -28.58 24.03 -24.14
CA LEU A 9 -27.18 24.02 -24.49
C LEU A 9 -26.41 23.72 -23.19
N VAL A 10 -25.64 22.63 -23.14
CA VAL A 10 -24.51 22.53 -22.22
C VAL A 10 -23.26 22.31 -23.07
N ILE A 11 -22.54 23.41 -23.21
CA ILE A 11 -21.21 23.60 -23.79
C ILE A 11 -20.17 22.95 -22.87
N LEU A 12 -19.14 22.34 -23.49
CA LEU A 12 -17.77 22.06 -23.01
C LEU A 12 -17.57 21.18 -21.77
N ASP A 13 -16.93 20.03 -21.99
CA ASP A 13 -15.51 19.89 -21.63
C ASP A 13 -14.83 18.74 -22.42
N PRO A 14 -13.83 19.02 -23.28
CA PRO A 14 -13.09 18.03 -24.07
C PRO A 14 -11.92 17.43 -23.28
N SER A 15 -12.19 16.91 -22.08
CA SER A 15 -11.14 16.39 -21.20
C SER A 15 -11.56 15.17 -20.37
N GLN A 16 -12.27 14.21 -20.98
CA GLN A 16 -12.28 12.84 -20.47
C GLN A 16 -11.04 12.08 -20.95
N THR A 17 -10.08 12.00 -20.03
CA THR A 17 -9.07 10.96 -19.80
C THR A 17 -9.37 9.60 -20.47
N PRO A 18 -8.38 8.82 -20.95
CA PRO A 18 -7.50 8.13 -20.01
C PRO A 18 -6.03 8.05 -20.42
N TYR A 19 -5.22 8.02 -19.37
CA TYR A 19 -3.80 7.75 -19.28
C TYR A 19 -3.27 6.74 -20.31
N PRO A 20 -2.03 6.92 -20.79
CA PRO A 20 -1.46 6.10 -21.85
C PRO A 20 -1.38 4.62 -21.46
N VAL A 21 -1.91 3.78 -22.35
CA VAL A 21 -1.65 2.35 -22.41
C VAL A 21 -0.14 2.16 -22.65
N SER A 22 0.58 1.66 -21.65
CA SER A 22 1.94 1.14 -21.84
C SER A 22 1.84 -0.29 -22.34
N SER A 23 1.95 -0.44 -23.66
CA SER A 23 2.13 -1.72 -24.33
C SER A 23 3.62 -2.06 -24.41
N GLY A 24 3.96 -3.31 -24.05
CA GLY A 24 5.25 -3.96 -24.28
C GLY A 24 6.30 -3.66 -23.21
N GLY A 25 6.97 -4.62 -22.58
CA GLY A 25 7.09 -6.06 -22.78
C GLY A 25 8.30 -6.48 -21.96
N GLY A 26 8.31 -7.68 -21.35
CA GLY A 26 9.48 -8.11 -20.60
C GLY A 26 9.24 -9.23 -19.59
N PHE A 27 8.91 -10.40 -20.12
CA PHE A 27 9.32 -11.72 -19.65
C PHE A 27 9.12 -12.15 -18.18
N ASN A 28 8.24 -13.15 -18.05
CA ASN A 28 8.32 -14.28 -17.13
C ASN A 28 9.70 -14.51 -16.51
N CYS A 29 9.76 -14.56 -15.17
CA CYS A 29 10.87 -15.18 -14.46
C CYS A 29 10.39 -16.56 -13.96
N PRO A 30 11.00 -17.66 -14.44
CA PRO A 30 10.46 -19.02 -14.34
C PRO A 30 10.57 -19.67 -12.96
N GLU A 31 9.54 -20.47 -12.64
CA GLU A 31 9.63 -21.60 -11.71
C GLU A 31 10.66 -22.63 -12.22
N THR A 32 11.45 -23.19 -11.30
CA THR A 32 11.99 -24.59 -11.29
C THR A 32 12.78 -25.04 -12.54
N GLU A 33 14.04 -25.47 -12.54
CA GLU A 33 14.87 -26.20 -11.58
C GLU A 33 16.33 -26.12 -12.09
N VAL A 34 17.33 -26.13 -11.20
CA VAL A 34 18.50 -27.01 -11.39
C VAL A 34 19.06 -27.33 -9.98
N THR A 35 18.75 -28.53 -9.51
CA THR A 35 19.52 -29.26 -8.51
C THR A 35 20.89 -29.61 -9.11
N PHE A 36 21.93 -28.84 -8.78
CA PHE A 36 23.33 -29.25 -8.97
C PHE A 36 24.11 -28.79 -7.74
N PHE A 37 24.19 -29.64 -6.72
CA PHE A 37 25.37 -30.45 -6.44
C PHE A 37 26.60 -29.62 -6.01
N PHE A 38 26.98 -29.84 -4.74
CA PHE A 38 28.33 -29.67 -4.18
C PHE A 38 28.83 -28.24 -3.89
N ALA A 39 28.59 -27.76 -2.67
CA ALA A 39 29.66 -27.28 -1.78
C ALA A 39 29.08 -26.91 -0.39
N LEU A 40 28.79 -27.93 0.42
CA LEU A 40 28.74 -27.78 1.86
C LEU A 40 30.14 -28.08 2.40
N PHE A 41 31.00 -27.07 2.56
CA PHE A 41 31.91 -27.02 3.71
C PHE A 41 32.70 -25.71 3.78
N ALA A 42 32.91 -25.28 5.02
CA ALA A 42 33.96 -24.40 5.50
C ALA A 42 33.79 -22.87 5.34
N SER A 43 33.40 -22.28 6.47
CA SER A 43 34.14 -21.18 7.10
C SER A 43 34.12 -19.81 6.42
N GLY A 44 33.38 -18.88 7.03
CA GLY A 44 33.70 -17.45 6.89
C GLY A 44 32.51 -16.54 7.03
N CYS A 45 32.26 -16.07 8.26
CA CYS A 45 31.43 -14.92 8.60
C CYS A 45 31.53 -13.78 7.58
N LEU A 46 30.43 -13.40 6.91
CA LEU A 46 30.14 -12.09 6.27
C LEU A 46 28.82 -12.31 5.50
N LEU A 47 27.68 -11.63 5.65
CA LEU A 47 27.29 -10.40 6.31
C LEU A 47 25.79 -10.53 6.59
N LEU A 48 25.40 -10.55 7.86
CA LEU A 48 24.02 -10.28 8.24
C LEU A 48 23.72 -8.85 7.76
N ARG A 49 23.03 -8.70 6.62
CA ARG A 49 22.61 -7.38 6.09
C ARG A 49 21.91 -6.63 7.22
N PRO A 50 22.49 -5.55 7.78
CA PRO A 50 21.83 -4.81 8.84
C PRO A 50 20.62 -4.15 8.20
N HIS A 51 19.42 -4.57 8.59
CA HIS A 51 18.19 -3.94 8.16
C HIS A 51 18.06 -2.59 8.88
N ALA A 52 18.88 -1.60 8.49
CA ALA A 52 18.94 -0.29 9.10
C ALA A 52 17.61 0.46 8.87
N PRO A 53 16.78 0.76 9.90
CA PRO A 53 15.70 1.71 9.75
C PRO A 53 16.26 3.08 10.13
N ARG A 54 17.23 3.59 9.37
CA ARG A 54 17.82 4.90 9.63
C ARG A 54 17.15 5.95 8.76
N LEU A 55 15.96 6.37 9.16
CA LEU A 55 15.48 7.74 9.02
C LEU A 55 14.51 7.95 10.18
N ALA A 56 14.82 8.87 11.09
CA ALA A 56 13.94 9.32 12.16
C ALA A 56 12.66 9.90 11.53
N ALA A 57 11.72 9.02 11.23
CA ALA A 57 10.45 9.36 10.65
C ALA A 57 9.63 10.03 11.75
N MET A 58 9.49 11.35 11.68
CA MET A 58 8.57 12.06 12.56
C MET A 58 7.17 11.41 12.44
N PRO A 59 6.61 10.88 13.53
CA PRO A 59 5.31 10.22 13.49
C PRO A 59 4.21 11.26 13.29
N ARG A 60 3.22 10.92 12.48
CA ARG A 60 2.00 11.72 12.28
C ARG A 60 0.79 10.87 12.69
N LYS A 61 -0.07 11.43 13.54
CA LYS A 61 -1.32 10.79 13.93
C LYS A 61 -2.39 11.12 12.89
N ILE A 62 -3.15 10.12 12.47
CA ILE A 62 -4.37 10.30 11.69
C ILE A 62 -5.55 9.97 12.62
N GLU A 63 -6.54 10.84 12.67
CA GLU A 63 -7.74 10.65 13.49
C GLU A 63 -8.89 10.03 12.69
N GLU A 64 -8.96 10.30 11.39
CA GLU A 64 -10.02 9.81 10.51
C GLU A 64 -9.64 8.59 9.67
N ILE A 65 -10.60 7.68 9.50
CA ILE A 65 -10.43 6.48 8.66
C ILE A 65 -10.30 6.85 7.17
N LYS A 66 -10.96 7.93 6.73
CA LYS A 66 -10.93 8.38 5.34
C LYS A 66 -9.52 8.76 4.90
N ASP A 67 -8.85 9.57 5.70
CA ASP A 67 -7.46 9.99 5.48
C ASP A 67 -6.49 8.81 5.48
N PHE A 68 -6.76 7.81 6.31
CA PHE A 68 -5.97 6.58 6.34
C PHE A 68 -6.09 5.80 5.03
N LEU A 69 -7.30 5.62 4.49
CA LEU A 69 -7.51 4.93 3.22
C LEU A 69 -6.89 5.68 2.05
N LEU A 70 -6.96 7.02 2.05
CA LEU A 70 -6.27 7.86 1.06
C LEU A 70 -4.74 7.69 1.14
N THR A 71 -4.18 7.62 2.34
CA THR A 71 -2.75 7.41 2.57
C THR A 71 -2.30 6.01 2.15
N ALA A 72 -3.12 4.98 2.41
CA ALA A 72 -2.80 3.58 2.07
C ALA A 72 -2.83 3.31 0.56
N ARG A 73 -3.65 4.05 -0.21
CA ARG A 73 -3.71 3.96 -1.68
C ARG A 73 -2.63 4.79 -2.37
N ARG A 74 -1.89 5.61 -1.63
CA ARG A 74 -0.92 6.54 -2.18
C ARG A 74 0.34 5.78 -2.62
N LYS A 75 0.88 6.12 -3.80
CA LYS A 75 2.04 5.46 -4.44
C LYS A 75 3.34 5.44 -3.62
N ASP A 76 3.43 6.27 -2.58
CA ASP A 76 4.57 6.36 -1.67
C ASP A 76 4.42 5.48 -0.41
N ALA A 77 3.26 4.85 -0.21
CA ALA A 77 3.06 3.89 0.86
C ALA A 77 3.76 2.57 0.50
N LYS A 78 4.77 2.20 1.29
CA LYS A 78 5.61 1.03 1.05
C LYS A 78 5.14 -0.21 1.80
N SER A 79 4.73 -0.02 3.05
CA SER A 79 4.34 -1.14 3.92
C SER A 79 3.43 -0.66 5.04
N VAL A 80 2.48 -1.49 5.44
CA VAL A 80 1.63 -1.26 6.62
C VAL A 80 2.04 -2.25 7.71
N LYS A 81 2.35 -1.72 8.90
CA LYS A 81 2.59 -2.52 10.10
C LYS A 81 1.36 -2.44 10.98
N ILE A 82 0.75 -3.59 11.27
CA ILE A 82 -0.42 -3.66 12.14
C ILE A 82 0.05 -4.12 13.51
N LYS A 83 -0.07 -3.25 14.52
CA LYS A 83 0.25 -3.60 15.90
C LYS A 83 -1.05 -3.78 16.69
N LYS A 84 -1.31 -5.00 17.15
CA LYS A 84 -2.44 -5.31 18.03
C LYS A 84 -1.99 -5.07 19.47
N ASN A 85 -2.58 -4.11 20.17
CA ASN A 85 -2.50 -4.05 21.63
C ASN A 85 -3.74 -4.72 22.23
N LYS A 86 -3.80 -4.85 23.56
CA LYS A 86 -4.94 -5.44 24.29
C LYS A 86 -6.25 -4.68 24.03
N ASP A 87 -6.16 -3.34 24.10
CA ASP A 87 -7.33 -2.46 24.07
C ASP A 87 -7.49 -1.70 22.74
N ASN A 88 -6.45 -1.68 21.89
CA ASN A 88 -6.44 -0.87 20.68
C ASN A 88 -5.62 -1.54 19.58
N VAL A 89 -5.99 -1.33 18.33
CA VAL A 89 -5.19 -1.73 17.16
C VAL A 89 -4.60 -0.48 16.52
N LYS A 90 -3.28 -0.49 16.28
CA LYS A 90 -2.57 0.61 15.63
C LYS A 90 -2.13 0.20 14.23
N PHE A 91 -2.67 0.89 13.22
CA PHE A 91 -2.24 0.74 11.84
C PHE A 91 -1.15 1.76 11.56
N LYS A 92 0.06 1.28 11.25
CA LYS A 92 1.23 2.12 10.98
C LYS A 92 1.60 2.03 9.51
N VAL A 93 1.28 3.06 8.72
CA VAL A 93 1.67 3.12 7.30
C VAL A 93 3.06 3.73 7.20
N ARG A 94 3.97 3.03 6.51
CA ARG A 94 5.28 3.59 6.15
C ARG A 94 5.18 4.28 4.80
N CYS A 95 5.27 5.60 4.82
CA CYS A 95 5.44 6.41 3.62
C CYS A 95 6.92 6.76 3.42
N SER A 96 7.23 7.50 2.34
CA SER A 96 8.61 7.92 2.03
C SER A 96 9.28 8.72 3.16
N ARG A 97 8.58 9.68 3.76
CA ARG A 97 9.13 10.56 4.82
C ARG A 97 8.60 10.20 6.20
N TYR A 98 7.28 10.26 6.36
CA TYR A 98 6.63 10.09 7.65
C TYR A 98 6.14 8.66 7.91
N LEU A 99 5.79 8.40 9.17
CA LEU A 99 5.05 7.22 9.57
C LEU A 99 3.69 7.68 10.06
N TYR A 100 2.63 7.23 9.40
CA TYR A 100 1.27 7.57 9.78
C TYR A 100 0.72 6.50 10.71
N THR A 101 0.12 6.91 11.83
CA THR A 101 -0.54 5.99 12.76
C THR A 101 -2.01 6.31 12.89
N LEU A 102 -2.86 5.33 12.55
CA LEU A 102 -4.27 5.32 12.93
C LEU A 102 -4.44 4.42 14.16
N VAL A 103 -5.12 4.93 15.19
CA VAL A 103 -5.45 4.18 16.40
C VAL A 103 -6.94 3.88 16.38
N ILE A 104 -7.30 2.61 16.53
CA ILE A 104 -8.69 2.15 16.56
C ILE A 104 -8.91 1.36 17.85
N THR A 105 -9.94 1.73 18.59
CA THR A 105 -10.40 1.04 19.81
C THR A 105 -11.22 -0.21 19.44
N ASP A 106 -12.06 -0.10 18.41
CA ASP A 106 -13.00 -1.14 18.02
C ASP A 106 -12.34 -2.24 17.18
N LYS A 107 -12.34 -3.47 17.71
CA LYS A 107 -11.75 -4.65 17.05
C LYS A 107 -12.46 -5.00 15.74
N GLU A 108 -13.78 -4.90 15.70
CA GLU A 108 -14.57 -5.21 14.50
C GLU A 108 -14.28 -4.25 13.33
N LYS A 109 -14.14 -2.95 13.62
CA LYS A 109 -13.76 -1.96 12.60
C LYS A 109 -12.34 -2.20 12.10
N ALA A 110 -11.44 -2.60 12.99
CA ALA A 110 -10.07 -2.95 12.62
C ALA A 110 -10.00 -4.17 11.68
N GLU A 111 -10.80 -5.21 11.93
CA GLU A 111 -10.91 -6.38 11.04
C GLU A 111 -11.39 -6.00 9.64
N LYS A 112 -12.45 -5.19 9.55
CA LYS A 112 -12.96 -4.67 8.26
C LYS A 112 -11.90 -3.84 7.53
N LEU A 113 -11.17 -3.00 8.26
CA LEU A 113 -10.13 -2.17 7.66
C LEU A 113 -8.95 -2.97 7.14
N LYS A 114 -8.62 -4.10 7.77
CA LYS A 114 -7.61 -5.02 7.24
C LYS A 114 -8.00 -5.58 5.88
N GLN A 115 -9.26 -5.96 5.71
CA GLN A 115 -9.79 -6.51 4.46
C GLN A 115 -9.85 -5.46 3.35
N SER A 116 -10.13 -4.20 3.72
CA SER A 116 -10.17 -3.07 2.78
C SER A 116 -8.79 -2.59 2.31
N LEU A 117 -7.69 -3.10 2.88
CA LEU A 117 -6.35 -2.74 2.43
C LEU A 117 -6.08 -3.36 1.04
N PRO A 118 -5.43 -2.61 0.13
CA PRO A 118 -5.11 -3.12 -1.19
C PRO A 118 -4.11 -4.30 -1.10
N PRO A 119 -4.36 -5.42 -1.82
CA PRO A 119 -3.56 -6.64 -1.72
C PRO A 119 -2.13 -6.51 -2.26
N GLY A 120 -1.81 -5.42 -2.98
CA GLY A 120 -0.45 -5.12 -3.45
C GLY A 120 0.45 -4.42 -2.42
N LEU A 121 -0.06 -4.13 -1.23
CA LEU A 121 0.70 -3.42 -0.20
C LEU A 121 1.25 -4.38 0.85
N ALA A 122 2.55 -4.30 1.15
CA ALA A 122 3.19 -5.21 2.09
C ALA A 122 2.65 -5.01 3.53
N VAL A 123 1.82 -5.94 4.00
CA VAL A 123 1.27 -5.94 5.36
C VAL A 123 2.13 -6.82 6.26
N LYS A 124 2.65 -6.25 7.36
CA LYS A 124 3.36 -6.98 8.40
C LYS A 124 2.59 -6.91 9.72
N GLU A 125 2.14 -8.05 10.22
CA GLU A 125 1.53 -8.12 11.54
C GLU A 125 2.61 -8.17 12.63
N LEU A 126 2.46 -7.31 13.64
CA LEU A 126 3.25 -7.33 14.86
C LEU A 126 2.30 -7.74 15.99
N LYS A 127 2.56 -8.92 16.57
CA LYS A 127 1.98 -9.35 17.84
C LYS A 127 2.58 -8.55 19.00
#